data_AF-A0A935NH53-F1
#
_entry.id   AF-A0A935NH53-F1
#
_cell.length_a   1.000
_cell.length_b   1.000
_cell.length_c   1.000
_cell.angle_alpha   90.00
_cell.angle_beta   90.00
_cell.angle_gamma   90.00
#
_symmetry.space_group_name_H-M   'P 1'
#
loop_
_entity.id
_entity.type
_entity.pdbx_description
1 polymer ?
#
loop_
_entity_poly.entity_id
_entity_poly.type
_entity_poly.pdbx_seq_one_letter_code
_entity_poly.pdbx_strand_id
1 'polypeptide(L)'
;MPKISESEILTILIFYHYSGYKCFEYYYKALVLNDLKTYFPTAPSYNYFIELIERVALPMAILAKLTCQQAEKTGIYYIDAKALPVCDMLRAKQHKVFAQTASKGKSSMGWFSALSST
;
A
#
# COMPACT_ATOMS: atom_id res chain seq x y z
N MET A 1 19.27 20.42 9.00
CA MET A 1 18.56 19.33 8.29
C MET A 1 17.25 19.89 7.75
N PRO A 2 16.92 19.72 6.47
CA PRO A 2 15.63 20.16 5.94
C PRO A 2 14.52 19.47 6.73
N LYS A 3 13.66 20.28 7.37
CA LYS A 3 12.48 19.81 8.09
C LYS A 3 11.30 19.96 7.15
N ILE A 4 10.82 18.84 6.64
CA ILE A 4 9.51 18.72 6.01
C ILE A 4 8.48 18.40 7.12
N SER A 5 7.31 18.99 7.04
CA SER A 5 6.22 18.76 7.99
C SER A 5 5.47 17.46 7.70
N GLU A 6 4.80 16.90 8.71
CA GLU A 6 3.98 15.70 8.55
C GLU A 6 2.84 15.90 7.53
N SER A 7 2.23 17.08 7.49
CA SER A 7 1.21 17.42 6.51
C SER A 7 1.73 17.43 5.08
N GLU A 8 2.96 17.91 4.85
CA GLU A 8 3.60 17.89 3.53
C GLU A 8 3.90 16.45 3.08
N ILE A 9 4.45 15.62 3.99
CA ILE A 9 4.69 14.19 3.71
C ILE A 9 3.38 13.50 3.32
N LEU A 10 2.32 13.72 4.11
CA LEU A 10 1.00 13.13 3.85
C LEU A 10 0.43 13.59 2.51
N THR A 11 0.56 14.89 2.20
CA THR A 11 0.10 15.46 0.92
C THR A 11 0.81 14.82 -0.27
N ILE A 12 2.13 14.64 -0.19
CA ILE A 12 2.92 13.99 -1.25
C ILE A 12 2.46 12.53 -1.45
N LEU A 13 2.18 11.80 -0.37
CA LEU A 13 1.73 10.40 -0.45
C LEU A 13 0.32 10.28 -1.03
N ILE A 14 -0.60 11.16 -0.64
CA ILE A 14 -1.96 11.19 -1.20
C ILE A 14 -1.90 11.55 -2.69
N PHE A 15 -1.13 12.59 -3.03
CA PHE A 15 -1.04 13.07 -4.40
C PHE A 15 -0.43 12.04 -5.35
N TYR A 16 0.46 11.17 -4.87
CA TYR A 16 0.97 10.03 -5.64
C TYR A 16 -0.16 9.19 -6.23
N HIS A 17 -1.20 8.88 -5.44
CA HIS A 17 -2.34 8.07 -5.90
C HIS A 17 -3.19 8.76 -6.98
N TYR A 18 -3.18 10.10 -7.03
CA TYR A 18 -3.87 10.89 -8.07
C TYR A 18 -2.98 11.18 -9.28
N SER A 19 -1.66 11.09 -9.13
CA SER A 19 -0.69 11.48 -10.16
C SER A 19 -0.63 10.53 -11.37
N GLY A 20 -1.15 9.30 -11.25
CA GLY A 20 -1.07 8.28 -12.29
C GLY A 20 0.31 7.62 -12.45
N TYR A 21 1.31 8.03 -11.66
CA TYR A 21 2.63 7.39 -11.66
C TYR A 21 2.54 5.96 -11.09
N LYS A 22 3.21 5.01 -11.75
CA LYS A 22 3.27 3.62 -11.30
C LYS A 22 4.40 3.34 -10.32
N CYS A 23 5.43 4.19 -10.32
CA CYS A 23 6.63 4.04 -9.51
C CYS A 23 6.81 5.28 -8.63
N PHE A 24 6.80 5.06 -7.31
CA PHE A 24 6.91 6.13 -6.33
C PHE A 24 8.23 6.89 -6.41
N GLU A 25 9.34 6.19 -6.64
CA GLU A 25 10.65 6.83 -6.78
C GLU A 25 10.70 7.79 -7.97
N TYR A 26 10.14 7.38 -9.10
CA TYR A 26 10.08 8.22 -10.30
C TYR A 26 9.17 9.43 -10.08
N TYR A 27 7.98 9.23 -9.48
CA TYR A 27 7.10 10.31 -9.05
C TYR A 27 7.82 11.33 -8.16
N TYR A 28 8.54 10.86 -7.14
CA TYR A 28 9.20 11.72 -6.19
C TYR A 28 10.33 12.53 -6.84
N LYS A 29 11.21 11.86 -7.60
CA LYS A 29 12.36 12.52 -8.23
C LYS A 29 11.96 13.43 -9.39
N ALA A 30 11.01 13.01 -10.21
CA ALA A 30 10.63 13.74 -11.42
C ALA A 30 9.67 14.89 -11.10
N LEU A 31 8.67 14.66 -10.26
CA LEU A 31 7.61 15.64 -10.00
C LEU A 31 7.85 16.42 -8.70
N VAL A 32 8.08 15.74 -7.58
CA VAL A 32 8.17 16.40 -6.25
C VAL A 32 9.43 17.27 -6.15
N LEU A 33 10.58 16.73 -6.55
CA LEU A 33 11.86 17.44 -6.46
C LEU A 33 12.13 18.45 -7.57
N ASN A 34 11.37 18.42 -8.68
CA ASN A 34 11.51 19.38 -9.78
C ASN A 34 10.30 20.31 -9.86
N ASP A 35 9.19 19.84 -10.43
CA ASP A 35 8.03 20.68 -10.74
C ASP A 35 7.35 21.25 -9.50
N LEU A 36 7.33 20.49 -8.40
CA LEU A 36 6.70 20.90 -7.14
C LEU A 36 7.70 21.47 -6.12
N LYS A 37 8.95 21.73 -6.53
CA LYS A 37 9.99 22.25 -5.64
C LYS A 37 9.63 23.60 -5.01
N THR A 38 8.81 24.41 -5.69
CA THR A 38 8.29 25.67 -5.15
C THR A 38 7.31 25.45 -4.00
N TYR A 39 6.54 24.37 -4.04
CA TYR A 39 5.59 24.00 -2.99
C TYR A 39 6.25 23.24 -1.84
N PHE A 40 7.28 22.44 -2.13
CA PHE A 40 8.05 21.68 -1.14
C PHE A 40 9.53 22.07 -1.17
N PRO A 41 9.89 23.31 -0.80
CA PRO A 41 11.26 23.82 -0.93
C PRO A 41 12.26 23.08 -0.04
N THR A 42 11.79 22.46 1.04
CA THR A 42 12.57 21.68 2.00
C THR A 42 12.42 20.16 1.78
N ALA A 43 11.93 19.73 0.61
CA ALA A 43 11.80 18.32 0.30
C ALA A 43 13.16 17.59 0.42
N PRO A 44 13.25 16.52 1.22
CA PRO A 44 14.47 15.76 1.40
C PRO A 44 14.84 14.91 0.18
N SER A 45 16.00 14.23 0.23
CA SER A 45 16.32 13.19 -0.75
C SER A 45 15.32 12.03 -0.65
N TYR A 46 15.16 11.29 -1.75
CA TYR A 46 14.24 10.14 -1.82
C TYR A 46 14.44 9.14 -0.67
N ASN A 47 15.68 8.70 -0.41
CA ASN A 47 15.94 7.72 0.64
C ASN A 47 15.54 8.23 2.03
N TYR A 48 15.86 9.49 2.34
CA TYR A 48 15.46 10.08 3.60
C TYR A 48 13.94 10.31 3.67
N PHE A 49 13.29 10.63 2.55
CA PHE A 49 11.83 10.69 2.49
C PHE A 49 11.18 9.35 2.84
N ILE A 50 11.70 8.23 2.31
CA ILE A 50 11.19 6.89 2.64
C ILE A 50 11.26 6.61 4.15
N GLU A 51 12.36 6.98 4.81
CA GLU A 51 12.49 6.85 6.27
C GLU A 51 11.47 7.70 7.04
N LEU A 52 11.03 8.83 6.47
CA LEU A 52 10.05 9.72 7.10
C LEU A 52 8.60 9.24 6.95
N ILE A 53 8.29 8.37 5.98
CA ILE A 53 6.92 7.88 5.72
C ILE A 53 6.32 7.22 6.97
N GLU A 54 7.13 6.49 7.75
CA GLU A 54 6.67 5.78 8.95
C GLU A 54 6.02 6.74 9.98
N ARG A 55 6.47 7.99 10.05
CA ARG A 55 5.96 8.99 10.99
C ARG A 55 4.49 9.34 10.73
N VAL A 56 4.04 9.27 9.49
CA VAL A 56 2.69 9.65 9.09
C VAL A 56 1.76 8.45 8.88
N ALA A 57 2.20 7.24 9.20
CA ALA A 57 1.40 6.02 9.04
C ALA A 57 0.07 6.09 9.84
N LEU A 58 0.12 6.56 11.08
CA LEU A 58 -1.08 6.74 11.91
C LEU A 58 -2.02 7.82 11.36
N PRO A 59 -1.56 9.07 11.09
CA PRO A 59 -2.38 10.09 10.42
C PRO A 59 -3.02 9.60 9.12
N MET A 60 -2.28 8.86 8.29
CA MET A 60 -2.78 8.31 7.04
C MET A 60 -3.90 7.29 7.26
N ALA A 61 -3.73 6.37 8.22
CA ALA A 61 -4.75 5.39 8.55
C ALA A 61 -6.04 6.05 9.09
N ILE A 62 -5.90 7.09 9.91
CA ILE A 62 -7.04 7.87 10.41
C ILE A 62 -7.75 8.56 9.25
N LEU A 63 -7.01 9.22 8.35
CA LEU A 63 -7.58 9.89 7.19
C LEU A 63 -8.31 8.89 6.28
N ALA A 64 -7.72 7.74 5.98
CA ALA A 64 -8.33 6.68 5.20
C ALA A 64 -9.63 6.18 5.84
N LYS A 65 -9.65 5.99 7.16
CA LYS A 65 -10.86 5.60 7.89
C LYS A 65 -11.95 6.67 7.80
N LEU A 66 -11.60 7.94 8.04
CA LEU A 66 -12.56 9.04 8.01
C LEU A 66 -13.17 9.23 6.61
N THR A 67 -12.33 9.19 5.57
CA THR A 67 -12.79 9.28 4.18
C THR A 67 -13.70 8.11 3.80
N CYS A 68 -13.36 6.88 4.19
CA CYS A 68 -14.23 5.72 4.00
C CYS A 68 -15.56 5.83 4.77
N GLN A 69 -15.56 6.43 5.97
CA GLN A 69 -16.78 6.62 6.76
C GLN A 69 -17.74 7.66 6.15
N GLN A 70 -17.19 8.63 5.42
CA GLN A 70 -17.96 9.66 4.72
C GLN A 70 -18.48 9.18 3.35
N ALA A 71 -17.95 8.08 2.82
CA ALA A 71 -18.40 7.53 1.55
C ALA A 71 -19.86 7.07 1.61
N GLU A 72 -20.58 7.22 0.50
CA GLU A 72 -21.96 6.79 0.37
C GLU A 72 -22.06 5.27 0.59
N LYS A 73 -22.93 4.87 1.52
CA LYS A 73 -23.13 3.46 1.86
C LYS A 73 -24.12 2.84 0.87
N THR A 74 -23.63 2.48 -0.30
CA THR A 74 -24.42 1.86 -1.39
C THR A 74 -24.92 0.45 -1.05
N GLY A 75 -24.44 -0.15 0.05
CA GLY A 75 -24.73 -1.55 0.43
C GLY A 75 -23.98 -2.58 -0.41
N ILE A 76 -23.22 -2.14 -1.42
CA ILE A 76 -22.43 -2.98 -2.31
C ILE A 76 -20.96 -2.60 -2.10
N TYR A 77 -20.23 -3.46 -1.40
CA TYR A 77 -18.82 -3.27 -1.11
C TYR A 77 -18.00 -4.31 -1.86
N TYR A 78 -17.06 -3.86 -2.70
CA TYR A 78 -16.13 -4.73 -3.38
C TYR A 78 -14.90 -4.95 -2.52
N ILE A 79 -14.71 -6.17 -2.05
CA ILE A 79 -13.49 -6.60 -1.37
C ILE A 79 -12.84 -7.63 -2.29
N ASP A 80 -11.72 -7.28 -2.91
CA ASP A 80 -10.90 -8.23 -3.67
C ASP A 80 -10.20 -9.15 -2.67
N ALA A 81 -10.68 -10.40 -2.56
CA ALA A 81 -9.98 -11.42 -1.81
C ALA A 81 -8.73 -11.83 -2.60
N LYS A 82 -7.62 -11.11 -2.43
CA LYS A 82 -6.33 -11.61 -2.88
C LYS A 82 -6.03 -12.87 -2.09
N ALA A 83 -6.03 -14.00 -2.79
CA ALA A 83 -5.64 -15.27 -2.21
C ALA A 83 -4.22 -15.14 -1.64
N LEU A 84 -4.06 -15.49 -0.36
CA LEU A 84 -2.80 -15.45 0.35
C LEU A 84 -2.09 -16.79 0.14
N PRO A 85 -1.08 -16.89 -0.77
CA PRO A 85 -0.43 -18.14 -1.04
C PRO A 85 0.41 -18.58 0.17
N VAL A 86 0.14 -19.79 0.65
CA VAL A 86 0.88 -20.45 1.72
C VAL A 86 2.08 -21.21 1.14
N CYS A 87 1.82 -22.06 0.14
CA CYS A 87 2.85 -22.87 -0.50
C CYS A 87 2.41 -23.37 -1.88
N ASP A 88 3.38 -23.84 -2.66
CA ASP A 88 3.11 -24.53 -3.93
C ASP A 88 2.30 -25.82 -3.72
N MET A 89 1.47 -26.15 -4.70
CA MET A 89 0.63 -27.36 -4.66
C MET A 89 1.43 -28.64 -4.42
N LEU A 90 2.66 -28.72 -4.95
CA LEU A 90 3.55 -29.86 -4.78
C LEU A 90 3.97 -30.07 -3.32
N ARG A 91 4.03 -28.98 -2.53
CA ARG A 91 4.45 -28.99 -1.12
C ARG A 91 3.28 -29.00 -0.15
N ALA A 92 2.05 -28.88 -0.65
CA ALA A 92 0.85 -28.79 0.18
C ALA A 92 0.69 -29.97 1.16
N LYS A 93 1.07 -31.20 0.76
CA LYS A 93 0.99 -32.39 1.63
C LYS A 93 1.99 -32.40 2.79
N GLN A 94 3.12 -31.70 2.65
CA GLN A 94 4.17 -31.63 3.67
C GLN A 94 3.97 -30.44 4.63
N HIS A 95 3.11 -29.50 4.25
CA HIS A 95 2.86 -28.28 4.99
C HIS A 95 1.95 -28.53 6.21
N LYS A 96 2.48 -28.35 7.42
CA LYS A 96 1.76 -28.65 8.68
C LYS A 96 1.13 -27.44 9.36
N VAL A 97 1.70 -26.25 9.18
CA VAL A 97 1.33 -25.03 9.96
C VAL A 97 -0.10 -24.57 9.71
N PHE A 98 -0.54 -24.64 8.45
CA PHE A 98 -1.87 -24.22 8.01
C PHE A 98 -2.67 -25.40 7.46
N ALA A 99 -2.39 -26.63 7.92
CA ALA A 99 -3.04 -27.82 7.39
C ALA A 99 -4.58 -27.80 7.56
N GLN A 100 -5.07 -27.10 8.59
CA GLN A 100 -6.50 -27.00 8.92
C GLN A 100 -7.16 -25.72 8.37
N THR A 101 -6.37 -24.74 7.94
CA THR A 101 -6.86 -23.41 7.52
C THR A 101 -6.52 -23.08 6.08
N ALA A 102 -5.63 -23.83 5.42
CA ALA A 102 -5.30 -23.64 4.02
C ALA A 102 -6.15 -24.55 3.11
N SER A 103 -6.61 -23.99 2.00
CA SER A 103 -7.37 -24.66 0.95
C SER A 103 -6.69 -24.46 -0.41
N LYS A 104 -7.12 -25.20 -1.44
CA LYS A 104 -6.52 -25.06 -2.78
C LYS A 104 -7.02 -23.78 -3.46
N GLY A 105 -6.11 -22.89 -3.83
CA GLY A 105 -6.36 -21.70 -4.64
C GLY A 105 -5.82 -21.83 -6.06
N LYS A 106 -6.41 -21.09 -7.01
CA LYS A 106 -5.96 -21.01 -8.40
C LYS A 106 -5.74 -19.54 -8.79
N SER A 107 -4.58 -19.25 -9.38
CA SER A 107 -4.26 -17.95 -9.98
C SER A 107 -3.93 -18.12 -11.46
N SER A 108 -3.65 -17.02 -12.15
CA SER A 108 -3.10 -17.03 -13.52
C SER A 108 -1.77 -17.79 -13.62
N MET A 109 -1.03 -17.92 -12.51
CA MET A 109 0.24 -18.64 -12.44
C MET A 109 0.08 -20.13 -12.10
N GLY A 110 -1.14 -20.60 -11.83
CA GLY A 110 -1.43 -22.00 -11.56
C GLY A 110 -2.05 -22.25 -10.18
N TRP A 111 -1.93 -23.49 -9.73
CA TRP A 111 -2.54 -23.97 -8.49
C TRP A 111 -1.59 -23.84 -7.30
N PHE A 112 -2.10 -23.39 -6.16
CA PHE A 112 -1.35 -23.25 -4.91
C PHE A 112 -2.23 -23.57 -3.71
N SER A 113 -1.62 -23.71 -2.53
CA SER A 113 -2.33 -23.76 -1.26
C SER A 113 -2.47 -22.33 -0.73
N ALA A 114 -3.69 -21.87 -0.48
CA ALA A 114 -4.03 -20.53 -0.04
C ALA A 114 -4.64 -20.57 1.37
N LEU A 115 -4.43 -19.53 2.17
CA LEU A 115 -5.17 -19.37 3.43
C LEU A 115 -6.66 -19.15 3.14
N SER A 116 -7.50 -19.95 3.77
CA SER A 116 -8.95 -19.83 3.77
C SER A 116 -9.37 -19.22 5.10
N SER A 117 -9.94 -18.02 5.07
CA SER A 117 -10.71 -17.51 6.21
C SER A 117 -12.04 -18.25 6.25
N THR A 118 -12.17 -19.25 7.13
CA THR A 118 -13.48 -19.78 7.58
C THR A 118 -14.28 -18.69 8.28
#